data_AF-A0A352NIV0-F1
#
_entry.id   AF-A0A352NIV0-F1
#
_cell.length_a   1.000
_cell.length_b   1.000
_cell.length_c   1.000
_cell.angle_alpha   90.00
_cell.angle_beta   90.00
_cell.angle_gamma   90.00
#
_symmetry.space_group_name_H-M   'P 1'
#
loop_
_entity.id
_entity.type
_entity.pdbx_description
1 polymer ?
#
loop_
_entity_poly.entity_id
_entity_poly.type
_entity_poly.pdbx_seq_one_letter_code
_entity_poly.pdbx_strand_id
1 'polypeptide(L)' 'MSEKLSRFYGTKDYIASDELQNSVNVAIALGRPLLVKGEPGTGKTML' A
#
# COMPACT_ATOMS: atom_id res chain seq x y z
N MET A 1 6.70 15.65 17.26
CA MET A 1 7.43 15.07 16.12
C MET A 1 6.42 14.88 15.00
N SER A 2 6.47 15.67 13.92
CA SER A 2 5.62 15.38 12.75
C SER A 2 6.28 14.21 12.02
N GLU A 3 5.70 13.00 12.13
CA GLU A 3 6.17 11.87 11.35
C GLU A 3 6.01 12.21 9.87
N LYS A 4 7.12 12.19 9.15
CA LYS A 4 7.13 12.39 7.71
C LYS A 4 6.46 11.17 7.10
N LEU A 5 5.23 11.34 6.60
CA LEU A 5 4.47 10.28 5.95
C LEU A 5 5.25 9.78 4.74
N SER A 6 5.94 8.64 4.87
CA SER A 6 6.66 8.02 3.77
C SER A 6 5.63 7.47 2.78
N ARG A 7 5.60 8.06 1.59
CA ARG A 7 4.75 7.62 0.50
C ARG A 7 5.21 6.23 0.03
N PHE A 8 4.28 5.28 -0.03
CA PHE A 8 4.47 3.93 -0.55
C PHE A 8 4.52 3.94 -2.08
N TYR A 9 5.52 3.26 -2.63
CA TYR A 9 5.74 3.08 -4.08
C TYR A 9 5.91 1.60 -4.47
N GLY A 10 5.68 0.65 -3.55
CA GLY A 10 6.09 -0.74 -3.71
C GLY A 10 7.43 -1.04 -3.03
N THR A 11 7.93 -2.26 -3.25
CA THR A 11 9.23 -2.71 -2.75
C THR A 11 10.07 -3.27 -3.90
N LYS A 12 11.33 -3.61 -3.65
CA LYS A 12 12.22 -4.20 -4.66
C LYS A 12 11.60 -5.42 -5.36
N ASP A 13 10.83 -6.21 -4.62
CA ASP A 13 10.25 -7.47 -5.08
C ASP A 13 8.72 -7.37 -5.26
N TYR A 14 8.14 -6.18 -5.08
CA TYR A 14 6.70 -5.94 -5.19
C TYR A 14 6.40 -4.77 -6.12
N ILE A 15 5.89 -5.11 -7.31
CA ILE A 15 5.44 -4.13 -8.30
C ILE A 15 3.99 -3.75 -7.98
N ALA A 16 3.81 -2.56 -7.43
CA ALA A 16 2.48 -2.01 -7.14
C ALA A 16 1.98 -1.16 -8.31
N SER A 17 0.73 -1.36 -8.73
CA SER A 17 0.08 -0.44 -9.66
C SER A 17 -0.12 0.94 -9.02
N ASP A 18 -0.22 1.99 -9.84
CA ASP A 18 -0.44 3.36 -9.35
C ASP A 18 -1.73 3.48 -8.50
N GLU A 19 -2.77 2.73 -8.88
CA GLU A 19 -4.03 2.68 -8.14
C GLU A 19 -3.86 2.09 -6.73
N LEU A 20 -3.10 0.99 -6.62
CA LEU A 20 -2.79 0.35 -5.35
C LEU A 20 -1.92 1.27 -4.49
N GLN A 21 -0.90 1.88 -5.07
CA GLN A 21 -0.04 2.83 -4.37
C GLN A 21 -0.84 4.00 -3.80
N ASN A 22 -1.74 4.59 -4.60
CA ASN A 22 -2.59 5.68 -4.13
C ASN A 22 -3.52 5.24 -2.99
N SER A 23 -4.13 4.05 -3.10
CA SER A 23 -5.00 3.51 -2.05
C SER A 23 -4.27 3.30 -0.73
N VAL A 24 -3.04 2.75 -0.77
CA VAL A 24 -2.18 2.58 0.40
C VAL A 24 -1.80 3.94 1.00
N ASN A 25 -1.37 4.89 0.18
CA ASN A 25 -0.96 6.22 0.64
C ASN A 25 -2.10 6.99 1.30
N VAL A 26 -3.33 6.89 0.77
CA VAL A 26 -4.52 7.48 1.39
C VAL A 26 -4.82 6.82 2.74
N ALA A 27 -4.74 5.49 2.82
CA ALA A 27 -4.96 4.77 4.07
C ALA A 27 -3.96 5.16 5.17
N ILE A 28 -2.67 5.28 4.81
CA ILE A 28 -1.61 5.76 5.72
C ILE A 28 -1.92 7.20 6.17
N ALA A 29 -2.26 8.11 5.23
CA ALA A 29 -2.52 9.51 5.55
C ALA A 29 -3.73 9.70 6.47
N LEU A 30 -4.74 8.83 6.33
CA LEU A 30 -5.95 8.85 7.15
C LEU A 30 -5.81 8.06 8.44
N GLY A 31 -4.73 7.28 8.62
CA GLY A 31 -4.58 6.34 9.74
C GLY A 31 -5.71 5.29 9.78
N ARG A 32 -6.21 4.87 8.62
CA ARG A 32 -7.35 3.94 8.51
C ARG A 32 -6.90 2.58 7.98
N PRO A 33 -7.54 1.48 8.42
CA PRO A 33 -7.23 0.15 7.91
C PRO A 33 -7.61 0.02 6.43
N LEU A 34 -6.82 -0.76 5.67
CA LEU A 34 -7.03 -1.05 4.26
C LEU A 34 -7.35 -2.54 4.07
N LEU A 35 -8.47 -2.85 3.41
CA LEU A 35 -8.84 -4.22 3.02
C LEU A 35 -8.45 -4.48 1.57
N VAL A 36 -7.47 -5.37 1.36
CA VAL A 36 -7.01 -5.75 0.03
C VAL A 36 -7.65 -7.07 -0.39
N LYS A 37 -8.34 -7.08 -1.54
CA LYS A 37 -8.96 -8.27 -2.15
C LYS A 37 -8.23 -8.65 -3.43
N GLY A 38 -8.25 -9.92 -3.79
CA GLY A 38 -7.66 -10.43 -5.03
C GLY A 38 -7.56 -11.95 -5.03
N GLU A 39 -7.39 -12.55 -6.21
CA GLU A 39 -7.28 -14.00 -6.40
C GLU A 39 -6.08 -14.61 -5.63
N PRO A 40 -6.11 -15.90 -5.27
CA PRO A 40 -4.95 -16.57 -4.69
C PRO A 40 -3.69 -16.35 -5.54
N GLY A 41 -2.55 -16.03 -4.91
CA GLY A 41 -1.28 -15.79 -5.62
C GLY A 41 -1.00 -14.35 -6.08
N THR A 42 -1.90 -13.38 -5.87
CA THR A 42 -1.69 -11.97 -6.30
C THR A 42 -0.81 -11.11 -5.37
N GLY A 43 0.05 -11.73 -4.57
CA GLY A 43 1.03 -11.01 -3.73
C GLY A 43 0.46 -10.19 -2.57
N LYS A 44 -0.80 -10.38 -2.17
CA LYS A 44 -1.48 -9.59 -1.08
C LYS A 44 -0.73 -9.57 0.26
N THR A 45 0.05 -10.61 0.57
CA THR A 45 0.79 -10.73 1.84
C THR A 45 2.13 -10.00 1.83
N MET A 46 2.68 -9.71 0.64
CA MET A 46 3.98 -9.03 0.48
C MET A 46 3.84 -7.50 0.51
N LEU A 47 2.59 -7.01 0.64
CA LEU A 47 2.21 -5.60 0.66
C LEU A 47 2.42 -4.97 2.04
#